data_AF-A0A8S3Z6Q2-F1
#
_entry.id   AF-A0A8S3Z6Q2-F1
#
_cell.length_a   1.000
_cell.length_b   1.000
_cell.length_c   1.000
_cell.angle_alpha   90.00
_cell.angle_beta   90.00
_cell.angle_gamma   90.00
#
_symmetry.space_group_name_H-M   'P 1'
#
loop_
_entity.id
_entity.type
_entity.pdbx_description
1 polymer ?
#
loop_
_entity_poly.entity_id
_entity_poly.type
_entity_poly.pdbx_seq_one_letter_code
_entity_poly.pdbx_strand_id
1 'polypeptide(L)'
;MQIRDHFKMRNFSLQHSDMEAFVTSKCKARTSYLAWRVFWALYHCSWLMGNIIMMCLSEEVSVAKWFIYLSNWMYLLLTLECVLEAIIVLDDWNRKSGTVQGLRLPWYIQMVWLLYTVSAVGSVMVSVWYWSLIHK
;
A
#
# COMPACT_ATOMS: atom_id res chain seq x y z
N MET A 1 -25.68 23.20 -3.94
CA MET A 1 -24.99 21.97 -3.50
C MET A 1 -24.89 22.01 -1.97
N GLN A 2 -25.53 21.08 -1.27
CA GLN A 2 -25.61 21.09 0.21
C GLN A 2 -24.62 20.07 0.81
N ILE A 3 -23.93 20.47 1.89
CA ILE A 3 -22.92 19.66 2.61
C ILE A 3 -23.48 18.31 3.08
N ARG A 4 -24.80 18.22 3.36
CA ARG A 4 -25.46 16.96 3.76
C ARG A 4 -25.39 15.86 2.71
N ASP A 5 -25.27 16.20 1.43
CA ASP A 5 -25.15 15.18 0.37
C ASP A 5 -23.78 14.51 0.34
N HIS A 6 -22.73 15.16 0.84
CA HIS A 6 -21.40 14.55 0.97
C HIS A 6 -21.33 13.54 2.12
N PHE A 7 -22.08 13.75 3.21
CA PHE A 7 -22.08 12.92 4.43
C PHE A 7 -23.07 11.74 4.41
N LYS A 8 -23.56 11.31 3.25
CA LYS A 8 -24.30 10.05 3.17
C LYS A 8 -23.32 8.91 3.47
N MET A 9 -23.66 8.03 4.43
CA MET A 9 -22.93 6.77 4.72
C MET A 9 -22.65 5.94 3.45
N ARG A 10 -23.49 6.09 2.42
CA ARG A 10 -23.30 5.47 1.09
C ARG A 10 -22.08 6.01 0.32
N ASN A 11 -21.63 7.23 0.60
CA ASN A 11 -20.39 7.84 0.08
C ASN A 11 -19.18 7.55 0.99
N PHE A 12 -19.41 7.01 2.19
CA PHE A 12 -18.35 6.42 3.03
C PHE A 12 -17.96 5.01 2.57
N SER A 13 -18.65 4.50 1.54
CA SER A 13 -18.29 3.26 0.86
C SER A 13 -16.98 3.45 0.08
N LEU A 14 -16.15 2.40 0.04
CA LEU A 14 -14.85 2.29 -0.65
C LEU A 14 -14.96 2.37 -2.20
N GLN A 15 -15.90 3.17 -2.72
CA GLN A 15 -16.10 3.43 -4.14
C GLN A 15 -15.45 4.77 -4.50
N HIS A 16 -14.16 4.74 -4.78
CA HIS A 16 -13.51 5.83 -5.50
C HIS A 16 -13.91 5.74 -6.99
N SER A 17 -14.31 6.86 -7.61
CA SER A 17 -14.78 6.84 -9.01
C SER A 17 -13.64 6.70 -10.03
N ASP A 18 -12.39 6.97 -9.66
CA ASP A 18 -11.24 6.90 -10.56
C ASP A 18 -10.41 5.63 -10.33
N MET A 19 -10.82 4.55 -11.00
CA MET A 19 -10.07 3.28 -11.06
C MET A 19 -8.75 3.43 -11.83
N GLU A 20 -8.70 4.33 -12.81
CA GLU A 20 -7.57 4.49 -13.71
C GLU A 20 -6.33 5.05 -12.99
N ALA A 21 -6.50 5.83 -11.91
CA ALA A 21 -5.39 6.42 -11.18
C ALA A 21 -4.49 5.39 -10.48
N PHE A 22 -5.01 4.21 -10.15
CA PHE A 22 -4.27 3.16 -9.45
C PHE A 22 -3.51 2.23 -10.40
N VAL A 23 -4.12 1.93 -11.54
CA VAL A 23 -3.60 0.94 -12.50
C VAL A 23 -2.75 1.60 -13.58
N THR A 24 -3.04 2.85 -13.93
CA THR A 24 -2.37 3.54 -15.06
C THR A 24 -1.51 4.69 -14.58
N SER A 25 -0.25 4.69 -15.02
CA SER A 25 0.55 5.91 -14.96
C SER A 25 -0.02 6.91 -15.97
N LYS A 26 -0.31 8.15 -15.53
CA LYS A 26 -0.66 9.26 -16.44
C LYS A 26 0.45 9.57 -17.45
N CYS A 27 1.67 9.06 -17.20
CA CYS A 27 2.77 9.11 -18.15
C CYS A 27 2.73 7.87 -19.07
N LYS A 28 2.66 8.10 -20.39
CA LYS A 28 2.47 7.09 -21.47
C LYS A 28 3.44 5.88 -21.49
N ALA A 29 4.42 5.80 -20.59
CA ALA A 29 5.42 4.72 -20.55
C ALA A 29 4.96 3.56 -19.63
N ARG A 30 4.05 2.72 -20.13
CA ARG A 30 3.48 1.56 -19.43
C ARG A 30 4.55 0.58 -18.90
N THR A 31 5.61 0.33 -19.67
CA THR A 31 6.73 -0.55 -19.28
C THR A 31 7.58 0.02 -18.15
N SER A 32 7.85 1.32 -18.18
CA SER A 32 8.62 2.02 -17.14
C SER A 32 7.87 2.01 -15.81
N TYR A 33 6.54 2.20 -15.84
CA TYR A 33 5.71 2.11 -14.65
C TYR A 33 5.69 0.69 -14.04
N LEU A 34 5.56 -0.34 -14.88
CA LEU A 34 5.63 -1.73 -14.42
C LEU A 34 7.00 -2.03 -13.78
N ALA A 35 8.09 -1.68 -14.45
CA ALA A 35 9.44 -1.88 -13.92
C ALA A 35 9.65 -1.16 -12.58
N TRP A 36 9.15 0.07 -12.46
CA TRP A 36 9.17 0.84 -11.22
C TRP A 36 8.43 0.13 -10.08
N ARG A 37 7.19 -0.34 -10.32
CA ARG A 37 6.40 -1.02 -9.29
C ARG A 37 7.03 -2.34 -8.84
N VAL A 38 7.55 -3.12 -9.78
CA VAL A 38 8.27 -4.37 -9.46
C VAL A 38 9.55 -4.09 -8.68
N PHE A 39 10.31 -3.06 -9.06
CA PHE A 39 11.52 -2.66 -8.35
C PHE A 39 11.25 -2.33 -6.87
N TRP A 40 10.24 -1.50 -6.58
CA TRP A 40 9.88 -1.14 -5.20
C TRP A 40 9.36 -2.32 -4.40
N ALA A 41 8.54 -3.18 -5.00
CA ALA A 41 8.09 -4.41 -4.36
C ALA A 41 9.28 -5.30 -3.94
N LEU A 42 10.25 -5.51 -4.85
CA LEU A 42 11.44 -6.30 -4.54
C LEU A 42 12.32 -5.65 -3.47
N TYR A 43 12.51 -4.33 -3.54
CA TYR A 43 13.27 -3.57 -2.55
C TYR A 43 12.68 -3.71 -1.14
N HIS A 44 11.37 -3.44 -0.99
CA HIS A 44 10.71 -3.52 0.31
C HIS A 44 10.64 -4.95 0.84
N CYS A 45 10.37 -5.94 -0.01
CA CYS A 45 10.45 -7.35 0.36
C CYS A 45 11.85 -7.75 0.85
N SER A 46 12.90 -7.32 0.14
CA SER A 46 14.28 -7.62 0.53
C SER A 46 14.63 -7.02 1.89
N TRP A 47 14.21 -5.79 2.13
CA TRP A 47 14.40 -5.14 3.43
C TRP A 47 13.62 -5.82 4.56
N LEU A 48 12.35 -6.18 4.31
CA LEU A 48 11.52 -6.89 5.28
C LEU A 48 12.13 -8.26 5.62
N MET A 49 12.60 -9.00 4.61
CA MET A 49 13.32 -10.25 4.81
C MET A 49 14.60 -10.04 5.63
N GLY A 50 15.40 -9.01 5.32
CA GLY A 50 16.59 -8.68 6.09
C GLY A 50 16.27 -8.38 7.56
N ASN A 51 15.18 -7.65 7.81
CA ASN A 51 14.72 -7.33 9.16
C ASN A 51 14.28 -8.59 9.95
N ILE A 52 13.55 -9.51 9.29
CA ILE A 52 13.15 -10.80 9.87
C ILE A 52 14.36 -11.69 10.12
N ILE A 53 15.30 -11.77 9.17
CA ILE A 53 16.53 -12.57 9.33
C ILE A 53 17.36 -12.06 10.50
N MET A 54 17.55 -10.73 10.61
CA MET A 54 18.25 -10.14 11.74
C MET A 54 17.59 -10.47 13.07
N MET A 55 16.26 -10.45 13.13
CA MET A 55 15.52 -10.89 14.30
C MET A 55 15.74 -12.38 14.61
N CYS A 56 15.72 -13.26 13.60
CA CYS A 56 15.92 -14.69 13.80
C CYS A 56 17.35 -15.06 14.24
N LEU A 57 18.35 -14.29 13.78
CA LEU A 57 19.76 -14.54 14.09
C LEU A 57 20.24 -13.83 15.37
N SER A 58 19.53 -12.82 15.84
CA SER A 58 19.90 -12.07 17.04
C SER A 58 19.21 -12.65 18.27
N GLU A 59 19.97 -13.29 19.17
CA GLU A 59 19.44 -13.78 20.45
C GLU A 59 18.91 -12.65 21.37
N GLU A 60 19.35 -11.40 21.14
CA GLU A 60 18.93 -10.25 21.95
C GLU A 60 17.55 -9.69 21.61
N VAL A 61 17.04 -9.97 20.39
CA VAL A 61 15.79 -9.39 19.88
C VAL A 61 14.67 -10.40 20.00
N SER A 62 13.94 -10.34 21.12
CA SER A 62 12.72 -11.15 21.29
C SER A 62 11.70 -10.88 20.18
N VAL A 63 11.08 -11.96 19.68
CA VAL A 63 9.94 -11.93 18.75
C VAL A 63 8.86 -10.95 19.20
N ALA A 64 8.59 -10.88 20.51
CA ALA A 64 7.60 -9.97 21.06
C ALA A 64 7.97 -8.49 20.85
N LYS A 65 9.25 -8.13 20.91
CA LYS A 65 9.71 -6.75 20.65
C LYS A 65 9.44 -6.35 19.21
N TRP A 66 9.62 -7.27 18.25
CA TRP A 66 9.36 -6.99 16.85
C TRP A 66 7.89 -6.59 16.60
N PHE A 67 6.95 -7.30 17.23
CA PHE A 67 5.52 -7.01 17.15
C PHE A 67 5.08 -5.79 17.99
N ILE A 68 5.87 -5.33 18.94
CA ILE A 68 5.56 -4.10 19.69
C ILE A 68 5.88 -2.85 18.85
N TYR A 69 6.88 -2.92 17.96
CA TYR A 69 7.24 -1.78 17.14
C TYR A 69 6.20 -1.50 16.06
N LEU A 70 5.45 -0.43 16.24
CA LEU A 70 4.48 0.05 15.26
C LEU A 70 5.13 0.34 13.89
N SER A 71 6.41 0.74 13.87
CA SER A 71 7.17 0.92 12.63
C SER A 71 7.28 -0.37 11.80
N ASN A 72 7.45 -1.53 12.46
CA ASN A 72 7.52 -2.81 11.76
C ASN A 72 6.16 -3.18 11.16
N TRP A 73 5.06 -2.90 11.87
CA TRP A 73 3.71 -3.06 11.33
C TRP A 73 3.45 -2.17 10.13
N MET A 74 3.82 -0.89 10.20
CA MET A 74 3.65 0.02 9.09
C MET A 74 4.50 -0.40 7.89
N TYR A 75 5.72 -0.88 8.13
CA TYR A 75 6.60 -1.38 7.07
C TYR A 75 6.08 -2.67 6.42
N LEU A 76 5.48 -3.57 7.22
CA LEU A 76 4.81 -4.77 6.71
C LEU A 76 3.61 -4.39 5.82
N LEU A 77 2.77 -3.45 6.26
CA LEU A 77 1.63 -2.97 5.48
C LEU A 77 2.07 -2.30 4.16
N LEU A 78 3.12 -1.47 4.20
CA LEU A 78 3.72 -0.86 3.02
C LEU A 78 4.26 -1.90 2.04
N THR A 79 4.91 -2.96 2.54
CA THR A 79 5.44 -4.04 1.70
C THR A 79 4.31 -4.81 1.02
N LEU A 80 3.24 -5.13 1.77
CA LEU A 80 2.04 -5.78 1.21
C LEU A 80 1.38 -4.93 0.14
N GLU A 81 1.26 -3.61 0.38
CA GLU A 81 0.74 -2.66 -0.59
C GLU A 81 1.54 -2.68 -1.90
N CYS A 82 2.87 -2.53 -1.82
CA CYS A 82 3.76 -2.55 -2.99
C CYS A 82 3.66 -3.86 -3.79
N VAL A 83 3.56 -5.01 -3.11
CA VAL A 83 3.41 -6.32 -3.75
C VAL A 83 2.05 -6.44 -4.45
N LEU A 84 0.96 -6.02 -3.80
CA LEU A 84 -0.37 -6.05 -4.40
C LEU A 84 -0.47 -5.13 -5.62
N GLU A 85 0.09 -3.92 -5.56
CA GLU A 85 0.17 -3.02 -6.71
C GLU A 85 0.98 -3.64 -7.86
N ALA A 86 2.13 -4.27 -7.56
CA ALA A 86 2.92 -4.96 -8.58
C ALA A 86 2.14 -6.12 -9.23
N ILE A 87 1.41 -6.92 -8.45
CA ILE A 87 0.56 -8.00 -8.96
C ILE A 87 -0.54 -7.45 -9.86
N ILE A 88 -1.21 -6.35 -9.46
CA ILE A 88 -2.28 -5.73 -10.25
C ILE A 88 -1.74 -5.23 -11.59
N VAL A 89 -0.59 -4.55 -11.59
CA VAL A 89 0.02 -4.03 -12.82
C VAL A 89 0.55 -5.16 -13.70
N LEU A 90 1.03 -6.28 -13.12
CA LEU A 90 1.42 -7.48 -13.86
C LEU A 90 0.22 -8.19 -14.49
N ASP A 91 -0.88 -8.31 -13.76
CA ASP A 91 -2.13 -8.91 -14.25
C ASP A 91 -2.72 -8.05 -15.39
N ASP A 92 -2.77 -6.72 -15.22
CA ASP A 92 -3.14 -5.79 -16.30
C ASP A 92 -2.19 -5.88 -17.49
N TRP A 93 -0.88 -6.05 -17.24
CA TRP A 93 0.10 -6.21 -18.30
C TRP A 93 -0.16 -7.46 -19.14
N ASN A 94 -0.43 -8.59 -18.47
CA ASN A 94 -0.71 -9.88 -19.10
C ASN A 94 -2.08 -9.89 -19.81
N ARG A 95 -3.07 -9.20 -19.26
CA ARG A 95 -4.38 -8.96 -19.87
C ARG A 95 -4.25 -7.83 -20.90
N LYS A 96 -3.58 -8.08 -22.02
CA LYS A 96 -3.40 -7.12 -23.14
C LYS A 96 -4.65 -6.26 -23.40
N SER A 97 -4.70 -5.04 -22.84
CA SER A 97 -5.51 -3.90 -23.24
C SER A 97 -6.90 -4.25 -23.83
N GLY A 98 -7.77 -4.86 -23.03
CA GLY A 98 -9.13 -5.13 -23.44
C GLY A 98 -10.02 -5.49 -22.27
N THR A 99 -10.94 -4.59 -21.93
CA THR A 99 -12.04 -4.76 -20.96
C THR A 99 -11.74 -4.27 -19.53
N VAL A 100 -11.79 -2.95 -19.33
CA VAL A 100 -12.32 -2.38 -18.09
C VAL A 100 -13.62 -1.65 -18.41
N GLN A 101 -14.63 -2.41 -18.86
CA GLN A 101 -16.02 -1.96 -18.86
C GLN A 101 -16.75 -2.74 -17.75
N GLY A 102 -16.61 -2.26 -16.53
CA GLY A 102 -17.33 -2.75 -15.37
C GLY A 102 -17.64 -1.60 -14.43
N LEU A 103 -18.92 -1.24 -14.32
CA LEU A 103 -19.44 -0.13 -13.49
C LEU A 103 -19.23 -0.32 -11.97
N ARG A 104 -18.48 -1.35 -11.54
CA ARG A 104 -18.25 -1.73 -10.14
C ARG A 104 -16.77 -2.02 -9.91
N LEU A 105 -16.20 -1.34 -8.92
CA LEU A 105 -14.82 -1.55 -8.48
C LEU A 105 -14.65 -3.01 -8.05
N PRO A 106 -13.69 -3.75 -8.60
CA PRO A 106 -13.34 -5.05 -8.08
C PRO A 106 -12.88 -4.94 -6.61
N TRP A 107 -13.30 -5.88 -5.78
CA TRP A 107 -13.03 -5.87 -4.33
C TRP A 107 -11.53 -5.80 -4.00
N TYR A 108 -10.65 -6.34 -4.86
CA TYR A 108 -9.21 -6.31 -4.65
C TYR A 108 -8.62 -4.89 -4.76
N ILE A 109 -9.15 -4.05 -5.65
CA ILE A 109 -8.73 -2.64 -5.76
C ILE A 109 -9.15 -1.85 -4.51
N GLN A 110 -10.33 -2.17 -3.96
CA GLN A 110 -10.82 -1.56 -2.71
C GLN A 110 -9.90 -1.88 -1.53
N MET A 111 -9.40 -3.12 -1.46
CA MET A 111 -8.46 -3.53 -0.42
C MET A 111 -7.13 -2.78 -0.56
N VAL A 112 -6.57 -2.68 -1.77
CA VAL A 112 -5.32 -1.92 -2.01
C VAL A 112 -5.48 -0.46 -1.61
N TRP A 113 -6.61 0.17 -1.94
CA TRP A 113 -6.89 1.54 -1.53
C TRP A 113 -6.92 1.71 -0.01
N LEU A 114 -7.57 0.77 0.69
CA LEU A 114 -7.64 0.78 2.14
C LEU A 114 -6.23 0.60 2.75
N LEU A 115 -5.46 -0.35 2.22
CA LEU A 115 -4.07 -0.58 2.62
C LEU A 115 -3.22 0.68 2.43
N TYR A 116 -3.28 1.33 1.27
CA TYR A 116 -2.58 2.59 0.99
C TYR A 116 -2.95 3.67 2.01
N THR A 117 -4.25 3.83 2.28
CA THR A 117 -4.73 4.88 3.20
C THR A 117 -4.23 4.64 4.63
N VAL A 118 -4.31 3.40 5.11
CA VAL A 118 -3.81 3.02 6.45
C VAL A 118 -2.30 3.17 6.52
N SER A 119 -1.58 2.71 5.49
CA SER A 119 -0.12 2.79 5.34
C SER A 119 0.38 4.24 5.38
N ALA A 120 -0.23 5.11 4.57
CA ALA A 120 0.13 6.53 4.47
C ALA A 120 -0.17 7.28 5.77
N VAL A 121 -1.36 7.11 6.35
CA VAL A 121 -1.70 7.80 7.62
C VAL A 121 -0.86 7.26 8.77
N GLY A 122 -0.70 5.93 8.86
CA GLY A 122 0.06 5.32 9.95
C GLY A 122 1.55 5.64 9.89
N SER A 123 2.16 5.73 8.71
CA SER A 123 3.58 6.12 8.58
C SER A 123 3.84 7.56 9.01
N VAL A 124 2.94 8.49 8.66
CA VAL A 124 2.99 9.88 9.14
C VAL A 124 2.81 9.92 10.65
N MET A 125 1.84 9.21 11.21
CA MET A 125 1.62 9.16 12.66
C MET A 125 2.83 8.61 13.42
N VAL A 126 3.42 7.50 12.96
CA VAL A 126 4.64 6.92 13.54
C VAL A 126 5.79 7.93 13.50
N SER A 127 5.97 8.62 12.37
CA SER A 127 7.01 9.63 12.22
C SER A 127 6.81 10.78 13.21
N VAL A 128 5.59 11.33 13.29
CA VAL A 128 5.27 12.43 14.19
C VAL A 128 5.47 12.02 15.66
N TRP A 129 5.01 10.83 16.05
CA TRP A 129 5.19 10.34 17.42
C TRP A 129 6.64 10.12 17.78
N TYR A 130 7.43 9.55 16.87
CA TYR A 130 8.86 9.37 17.08
C TYR A 130 9.56 10.69 17.37
N TRP A 131 9.34 11.70 16.53
CA TRP A 131 9.99 13.02 16.68
C TRP A 131 9.42 13.85 17.84
N SER A 132 8.15 13.66 18.22
CA SER A 132 7.50 14.48 19.26
C SER A 132 7.70 13.95 20.67
N LEU A 133 7.71 12.62 20.84
CA LEU A 133 7.67 11.96 22.15
C LEU A 133 8.97 11.26 22.52
N ILE A 134 9.68 10.68 21.54
CA ILE A 134 10.86 9.83 21.81
C ILE A 134 12.16 10.61 21.68
N HIS A 135 12.23 11.57 20.75
CA HIS A 135 13.45 12.35 20.52
C HIS A 135 13.67 13.52 21.51
N LYS A 136 12.73 13.76 22.44
CA LYS A 136 12.91 14.68 23.56
C LYS A 136 13.56 13.98 24.74
#